data_AF-A9BBY2-F1
#
_entry.id   AF-A9BBY2-F1
#
_cell.length_a   1.000
_cell.length_b   1.000
_cell.length_c   1.000
_cell.angle_alpha   90.00
_cell.angle_beta   90.00
_cell.angle_gamma   90.00
#
_symmetry.space_group_name_H-M   'P 1'
#
loop_
_entity.id
_entity.type
_entity.pdbx_description
1 polymer ?
#
loop_
_entity_poly.entity_id
_entity_poly.type
_entity_poly.pdbx_seq_one_letter_code
_entity_poly.pdbx_strand_id
1 'polypeptide(L)'
;MREDFPIPSSISHKSLNKLMVNAKKELTISLEEGSSEFSHEREFFHEKLEEWSLISKELLSELSRKEEYLKDKRSTKSIMALGALEAHLNMAMQALKASKENQ
;
A
#
# COMPACT_ATOMS: atom_id res chain seq x y z
N MET A 1 40.57 -34.87 -4.93
CA MET A 1 41.57 -34.21 -4.07
C MET A 1 40.91 -32.93 -3.58
N ARG A 2 40.77 -32.75 -2.26
CA ARG A 2 40.22 -31.50 -1.70
C ARG A 2 41.34 -30.47 -1.77
N GLU A 3 41.13 -29.40 -2.53
CA GLU A 3 42.07 -28.27 -2.53
C GLU A 3 41.85 -27.48 -1.25
N ASP A 4 42.74 -27.67 -0.30
CA ASP A 4 42.82 -26.87 0.92
C ASP A 4 43.32 -25.48 0.53
N PHE A 5 42.41 -24.50 0.41
CA PHE A 5 42.79 -23.10 0.32
C PHE A 5 43.53 -22.72 1.62
N PRO A 6 44.82 -22.34 1.58
CA PRO A 6 45.54 -21.98 2.78
C PRO A 6 44.97 -20.68 3.32
N ILE A 7 44.19 -20.76 4.41
CA ILE A 7 43.76 -19.58 5.17
C ILE A 7 45.04 -18.91 5.66
N PRO A 8 45.31 -17.65 5.27
CA PRO A 8 46.53 -16.97 5.70
C PRO A 8 46.52 -16.82 7.22
N SER A 9 47.61 -17.24 7.87
CA SER A 9 47.78 -17.19 9.34
C SER A 9 47.75 -15.77 9.92
N SER A 10 47.86 -14.75 9.08
CA SER A 10 47.65 -13.35 9.45
C SER A 10 47.16 -12.53 8.26
N ILE A 11 46.30 -11.56 8.55
CA ILE A 11 45.84 -10.56 7.58
C ILE A 11 46.40 -9.19 7.95
N SER A 12 46.90 -8.44 6.97
CA SER A 12 47.34 -7.06 7.23
C SER A 12 46.15 -6.18 7.62
N HIS A 13 46.37 -5.18 8.46
CA HIS A 13 45.31 -4.21 8.84
C HIS A 13 44.65 -3.56 7.62
N LYS A 14 45.42 -3.31 6.55
CA LYS A 14 44.94 -2.76 5.28
C LYS A 14 44.01 -3.74 4.53
N SER A 15 44.36 -5.03 4.54
CA SER A 15 43.56 -6.08 3.92
C SER A 15 42.28 -6.36 4.71
N LEU A 16 42.35 -6.36 6.04
CA LEU A 16 41.18 -6.48 6.90
C LEU A 16 40.21 -5.32 6.69
N ASN A 17 40.73 -4.09 6.62
CA ASN A 17 39.89 -2.91 6.38
C ASN A 17 39.23 -2.97 4.99
N LYS A 18 39.95 -3.42 3.95
CA LYS A 18 39.35 -3.69 2.63
C LYS A 18 38.24 -4.73 2.69
N LEU A 19 38.45 -5.85 3.39
CA LEU A 19 37.42 -6.88 3.57
C LEU A 19 36.21 -6.34 4.33
N MET A 20 36.43 -5.56 5.39
CA MET A 20 35.35 -4.93 6.15
C MET A 20 34.55 -3.91 5.34
N VAL A 21 35.21 -3.11 4.51
CA VAL A 21 34.55 -2.16 3.60
C VAL A 21 33.71 -2.91 2.57
N ASN A 22 34.23 -3.99 2.00
CA ASN A 22 33.49 -4.81 1.03
C ASN A 22 32.31 -5.56 1.70
N ALA A 23 32.51 -6.09 2.91
CA ALA A 23 31.46 -6.77 3.69
C ALA A 23 30.35 -5.81 4.10
N LYS A 24 30.67 -4.57 4.48
CA LYS A 24 29.67 -3.52 4.72
C LYS A 24 28.89 -3.20 3.45
N LYS A 25 29.56 -3.12 2.30
CA LYS A 25 28.93 -2.84 1.01
C LYS A 25 27.92 -3.93 0.61
N GLU A 26 28.23 -5.21 0.83
CA GLU A 26 27.29 -6.30 0.57
C GLU A 26 26.10 -6.28 1.53
N LEU A 27 26.32 -5.97 2.82
CA LEU A 27 25.23 -5.83 3.80
C LEU A 27 24.25 -4.71 3.45
N THR A 28 24.74 -3.60 2.90
CA THR A 28 23.90 -2.47 2.46
C THR A 28 23.08 -2.81 1.23
N ILE A 29 23.64 -3.56 0.27
CA ILE A 29 22.90 -3.99 -0.94
C ILE A 29 21.73 -4.91 -0.56
N SER A 30 21.93 -5.83 0.40
CA SER A 30 20.85 -6.71 0.87
C SER A 30 19.79 -6.03 1.74
N LEU A 31 20.06 -4.85 2.30
CA LEU A 31 19.08 -4.04 3.06
C LEU A 31 18.24 -3.14 2.15
N GLU A 32 18.72 -2.78 0.97
CA GLU A 32 18.01 -1.90 0.03
C GLU A 32 17.00 -2.65 -0.85
N GLU A 33 17.28 -3.89 -1.23
CA GLU A 33 16.36 -4.71 -2.07
C GLU A 33 15.03 -5.02 -1.37
N GLY A 34 15.02 -5.15 -0.04
CA GLY A 34 13.80 -5.38 0.75
C GLY A 34 13.01 -4.13 1.13
N SER A 35 13.50 -2.93 0.86
CA SER A 35 12.83 -1.67 1.24
C SER A 35 11.98 -1.06 0.11
N SER A 36 12.37 -1.31 -1.14
CA SER A 36 11.70 -0.76 -2.33
C SER A 36 10.36 -1.42 -2.61
N GLU A 37 10.25 -2.74 -2.45
CA GLU A 37 9.02 -3.48 -2.78
C GLU A 37 7.86 -3.11 -1.82
N PHE A 38 8.16 -2.98 -0.52
CA PHE A 38 7.20 -2.53 0.49
C PHE A 38 6.83 -1.05 0.36
N SER A 39 7.71 -0.19 -0.16
CA SER A 39 7.37 1.22 -0.40
C SER A 39 6.41 1.35 -1.58
N HIS A 40 6.64 0.61 -2.67
CA HIS A 40 5.76 0.58 -3.83
C HIS A 40 4.39 -0.02 -3.50
N GLU A 41 4.33 -1.10 -2.71
CA GLU A 41 3.06 -1.69 -2.27
C GLU A 41 2.23 -0.71 -1.44
N ARG A 42 2.88 0.01 -0.51
CA ARG A 42 2.22 1.03 0.32
C ARG A 42 1.69 2.19 -0.51
N GLU A 43 2.51 2.71 -1.42
CA GLU A 43 2.12 3.81 -2.32
C GLU A 43 0.95 3.38 -3.21
N PHE A 44 1.04 2.21 -3.85
CA PHE A 44 -0.04 1.67 -4.66
C PHE A 44 -1.35 1.51 -3.87
N PHE A 45 -1.27 0.97 -2.65
CA PHE A 45 -2.44 0.84 -1.79
C PHE A 45 -3.04 2.21 -1.44
N HIS A 46 -2.21 3.20 -1.13
CA HIS A 46 -2.65 4.56 -0.84
C HIS A 46 -3.34 5.21 -2.05
N GLU A 47 -2.76 5.07 -3.26
CA GLU A 47 -3.37 5.53 -4.50
C GLU A 47 -4.75 4.91 -4.71
N LYS A 48 -4.89 3.61 -4.48
CA LYS A 48 -6.20 2.94 -4.59
C LYS A 48 -7.22 3.41 -3.57
N LEU A 49 -6.79 3.74 -2.36
CA LEU A 49 -7.68 4.35 -1.37
C LEU A 49 -8.14 5.75 -1.77
N GLU A 50 -7.27 6.56 -2.37
CA GLU A 50 -7.64 7.89 -2.87
C GLU A 50 -8.56 7.83 -4.08
N GLU A 51 -8.27 6.97 -5.07
CA GLU A 51 -9.15 6.71 -6.21
C GLU A 51 -10.54 6.25 -5.74
N TRP A 52 -10.59 5.28 -4.83
CA TRP A 52 -11.84 4.77 -4.28
C TRP A 52 -12.62 5.85 -3.51
N SER A 53 -11.93 6.68 -2.73
CA SER A 53 -12.50 7.82 -2.00
C SER A 53 -13.13 8.85 -2.94
N LEU A 54 -12.46 9.16 -4.05
CA LEU A 54 -12.96 10.09 -5.06
C LEU A 54 -14.24 9.56 -5.72
N ILE A 55 -14.19 8.34 -6.26
CA ILE A 55 -15.33 7.70 -6.94
C ILE A 55 -16.52 7.57 -5.98
N SER A 56 -16.27 7.20 -4.72
CA SER A 56 -17.33 7.05 -3.72
C SER A 56 -18.03 8.37 -3.40
N LYS A 57 -17.28 9.49 -3.33
CA LYS A 57 -17.86 10.82 -3.12
C LYS A 57 -18.71 11.26 -4.32
N GLU A 58 -18.25 11.02 -5.54
CA GLU A 58 -19.02 11.32 -6.76
C GLU A 58 -20.33 10.52 -6.79
N LEU A 59 -20.25 9.22 -6.50
CA LEU A 59 -21.43 8.36 -6.46
C LEU A 59 -22.41 8.78 -5.36
N LEU A 60 -21.93 9.14 -4.16
CA LEU A 60 -22.78 9.66 -3.09
C LEU A 60 -23.46 10.97 -3.49
N SER A 61 -22.76 11.87 -4.18
CA SER A 61 -23.34 13.09 -4.73
C SER A 61 -24.49 12.78 -5.68
N GLU A 62 -24.28 11.87 -6.64
CA GLU A 62 -25.31 11.48 -7.61
C GLU A 62 -26.51 10.76 -6.95
N LEU A 63 -26.28 9.90 -5.95
CA LEU A 63 -27.36 9.26 -5.18
C LEU A 63 -28.17 10.30 -4.38
N SER A 64 -27.49 11.29 -3.79
CA SER A 64 -28.12 12.33 -2.97
C SER A 64 -29.00 13.30 -3.77
N ARG A 65 -28.74 13.46 -5.09
CA ARG A 65 -29.49 14.38 -5.96
C ARG A 65 -30.95 13.99 -6.17
N LYS A 66 -31.40 12.84 -5.62
CA LYS A 66 -32.81 12.37 -5.60
C LYS A 66 -33.48 12.46 -6.98
N GLU A 67 -32.68 12.30 -8.03
CA GLU A 67 -33.13 12.53 -9.39
C GLU A 67 -34.28 11.61 -9.75
N GLU A 68 -35.17 12.13 -10.60
CA GLU A 68 -36.40 11.43 -10.98
C GLU A 68 -36.10 10.11 -11.68
N TYR A 69 -34.97 9.99 -12.40
CA TYR A 69 -34.54 8.73 -13.03
C TYR A 69 -34.16 7.62 -12.02
N LEU A 70 -33.84 7.95 -10.77
CA LEU A 70 -33.58 6.97 -9.71
C LEU A 70 -34.89 6.40 -9.14
N LYS A 71 -36.00 7.12 -9.31
CA LYS A 71 -37.34 6.73 -8.84
C LYS A 71 -38.20 6.18 -9.96
N ASP A 72 -38.01 6.68 -11.18
CA ASP A 72 -38.78 6.30 -12.34
C ASP A 72 -38.40 4.88 -12.77
N LYS A 73 -39.42 4.03 -12.93
CA LYS A 73 -39.32 2.62 -13.36
C LYS A 73 -38.53 1.67 -12.44
N ARG A 74 -38.12 2.09 -11.23
CA ARG A 74 -37.46 1.20 -10.25
C ARG A 74 -38.44 0.58 -9.27
N SER A 75 -38.26 -0.69 -8.93
CA SER A 75 -39.05 -1.35 -7.88
C SER A 75 -38.70 -0.79 -6.49
N THR A 76 -39.64 -0.86 -5.55
CA THR A 76 -39.41 -0.47 -4.15
C THR A 76 -38.17 -1.14 -3.55
N LYS A 77 -37.91 -2.40 -3.90
CA LYS A 77 -36.71 -3.14 -3.48
C LYS A 77 -35.43 -2.49 -4.00
N SER A 78 -35.43 -2.03 -5.26
CA SER A 78 -34.27 -1.35 -5.83
C SER A 78 -34.01 0.00 -5.17
N ILE A 79 -35.06 0.76 -4.83
CA ILE A 79 -34.91 2.05 -4.15
C ILE A 79 -34.34 1.82 -2.74
N MET A 80 -34.83 0.82 -2.01
CA MET A 80 -34.29 0.44 -0.70
C MET A 80 -32.83 -0.01 -0.79
N ALA A 81 -32.47 -0.80 -1.81
CA ALA A 81 -31.09 -1.23 -2.01
C ALA A 81 -30.14 -0.04 -2.30
N LEU A 82 -30.60 0.96 -3.07
CA LEU A 82 -29.83 2.19 -3.30
C LEU A 82 -29.63 3.00 -2.01
N GLY A 83 -30.67 3.11 -1.17
CA GLY A 83 -30.53 3.76 0.14
C GLY A 83 -29.57 3.01 1.08
N ALA A 84 -29.60 1.67 1.07
CA ALA A 84 -28.65 0.86 1.82
C ALA A 84 -27.21 1.02 1.31
N LEU A 85 -27.03 1.10 -0.01
CA LEU A 85 -25.74 1.38 -0.65
C LEU A 85 -25.19 2.74 -0.22
N GLU A 86 -26.03 3.79 -0.23
CA GLU A 86 -25.66 5.13 0.22
C GLU A 86 -25.19 5.11 1.70
N ALA A 87 -25.90 4.40 2.57
CA ALA A 87 -25.52 4.25 3.97
C ALA A 87 -24.18 3.52 4.13
N HIS A 88 -23.98 2.41 3.40
CA HIS A 88 -22.73 1.64 3.44
C HIS A 88 -21.53 2.44 2.92
N LEU A 89 -21.69 3.21 1.84
CA LEU A 89 -20.64 4.08 1.32
C LEU A 89 -20.27 5.18 2.32
N ASN A 90 -21.26 5.81 2.95
CA ASN A 90 -21.01 6.80 4.01
C ASN A 90 -20.26 6.20 5.21
N MET A 91 -20.61 4.99 5.64
CA MET A 91 -19.89 4.29 6.71
C MET A 91 -18.46 3.96 6.31
N ALA A 92 -18.24 3.44 5.10
CA ALA A 92 -16.91 3.12 4.60
C ALA A 92 -16.02 4.38 4.49
N MET A 93 -16.59 5.51 4.07
CA MET A 93 -15.87 6.80 4.03
C MET A 93 -15.47 7.30 5.43
N GLN A 94 -16.32 7.10 6.43
CA GLN A 94 -15.98 7.43 7.83
C GLN A 94 -14.88 6.51 8.36
N ALA A 95 -14.94 5.21 8.06
CA ALA A 95 -13.90 4.27 8.43
C ALA A 95 -12.55 4.63 7.78
N LEU A 96 -12.55 5.02 6.50
CA LEU A 96 -11.36 5.51 5.80
C LEU A 96 -10.82 6.81 6.41
N LYS A 97 -11.68 7.73 6.85
CA LYS A 97 -11.24 8.94 7.56
C LYS A 97 -10.56 8.58 8.88
N ALA A 98 -11.20 7.71 9.67
CA ALA A 98 -10.68 7.27 10.96
C ALA A 98 -9.36 6.48 10.84
N SER A 99 -9.17 5.73 9.76
CA SER A 99 -7.91 5.01 9.51
C SER A 99 -6.73 5.94 9.22
N LYS A 100 -6.98 7.18 8.80
CA LYS A 100 -5.96 8.22 8.53
C LYS A 100 -5.67 9.10 9.75
N GLU A 101 -6.55 9.17 10.74
CA GLU A 101 -6.41 10.07 11.91
C GLU A 101 -5.36 9.59 12.95
N ASN A 102 -4.71 8.43 12.76
CA ASN A 102 -3.70 7.86 13.67
C ASN A 102 -2.34 7.54 13.00
N GLN A 103 -2.02 8.17 11.88
CA GLN A 103 -0.65 8.19 11.31
C GLN A 103 0.01 9.54 11.57
#